data_AF-A0A7V8RVS1-F1
#
_entry.id   AF-A0A7V8RVS1-F1
#
_cell.length_a   1.000
_cell.length_b   1.000
_cell.length_c   1.000
_cell.angle_alpha   90.00
_cell.angle_beta   90.00
_cell.angle_gamma   90.00
#
_symmetry.space_group_name_H-M   'P 1'
#
loop_
_entity.id
_entity.type
_entity.pdbx_description
1 polymer ?
#
loop_
_entity_poly.entity_id
_entity_poly.type
_entity_poly.pdbx_seq_one_letter_code
_entity_poly.pdbx_strand_id
1 'polypeptide(L)'
;MGPVSTTSTTTDGPPPNTGEATAQAVVDLGAIAHNVRLLREYAGSARLMAVVKADGYGHGAVRVARAALGAGADELGVTTVTEALRIRAAGIDAPLLAWLHAPGADYAGALNADVEVAISSLGQLGELLKAARSTGRQAITSVKVDTGLNRNGVPAEYTRDLFEALAKAQAEEAIRVRGIMSHFAYADEPGNPTIDMQIGRFNEALQVARGVGVRYELAHLSNSAATLTRPDARYDMVRPGIAVYGINPLGAAESATSNRGRTSVDLIPAMSLTCAVSSVKPVRAGEGVSYGHVWTAPRDTNAALIGLGYADGVVRGLGNRFEVAIGGRRYPNIGRVCMDQFVVDLGDNGAGVQAGDVATLFGPGTGGEPTAQDWADLLDTIAYEVVTGPRGRVVRTYRDVRAVE
;
A
#
# COMPACT_ATOMS: atom_id res chain seq x y z
N MET A 1 45.50 -37.39 -1.94
CA MET A 1 44.39 -36.66 -1.30
C MET A 1 44.31 -35.29 -1.94
N GLY A 2 43.41 -35.11 -2.91
CA GLY A 2 43.12 -33.80 -3.51
C GLY A 2 41.80 -33.26 -2.95
N PRO A 3 41.64 -31.95 -2.73
CA PRO A 3 40.41 -31.41 -2.19
C PRO A 3 39.36 -31.29 -3.31
N VAL A 4 38.16 -31.80 -3.02
CA VAL A 4 36.98 -31.71 -3.87
C VAL A 4 36.41 -30.30 -3.75
N SER A 5 36.29 -29.63 -4.90
CA SER A 5 35.57 -28.36 -5.05
C SER A 5 34.07 -28.62 -5.04
N THR A 6 33.34 -28.04 -4.09
CA THR A 6 31.88 -28.01 -4.10
C THR A 6 31.43 -26.64 -4.61
N THR A 7 31.06 -26.59 -5.89
CA THR A 7 30.34 -25.48 -6.52
C THR A 7 28.96 -25.32 -5.87
N SER A 8 28.68 -24.18 -5.26
CA SER A 8 27.33 -23.80 -4.81
C SER A 8 26.52 -23.28 -5.99
N THR A 9 25.50 -24.02 -6.41
CA THR A 9 24.47 -23.52 -7.31
C THR A 9 23.50 -22.64 -6.54
N THR A 10 23.52 -21.34 -6.85
CA THR A 10 22.50 -20.36 -6.46
C THR A 10 21.19 -20.64 -7.18
N THR A 11 20.17 -21.09 -6.46
CA THR A 11 18.80 -21.19 -6.97
C THR A 11 17.99 -19.98 -6.49
N ASP A 12 17.63 -19.07 -7.40
CA ASP A 12 16.78 -17.88 -7.18
C ASP A 12 15.27 -18.24 -7.00
N GLY A 13 14.97 -19.35 -6.32
CA GLY A 13 13.60 -19.73 -5.97
C GLY A 13 13.13 -19.08 -4.67
N PRO A 14 11.81 -18.87 -4.48
CA PRO A 14 11.28 -18.55 -3.15
C PRO A 14 11.68 -19.66 -2.15
N PRO A 15 12.00 -19.31 -0.89
CA PRO A 15 12.44 -20.29 0.10
C PRO A 15 11.39 -21.38 0.32
N PRO A 16 11.79 -22.64 0.56
CA PRO A 16 10.85 -23.72 0.85
C PRO A 16 10.06 -23.42 2.13
N ASN A 17 8.77 -23.75 2.11
CA ASN A 17 7.84 -23.56 3.21
C ASN A 17 8.29 -24.43 4.41
N THR A 18 8.82 -23.81 5.46
CA THR A 18 9.43 -24.51 6.61
C THR A 18 8.67 -24.34 7.93
N GLY A 19 7.35 -24.14 7.88
CA GLY A 19 6.49 -24.13 9.07
C GLY A 19 5.02 -24.31 8.70
N GLU A 20 4.17 -24.63 9.69
CA GLU A 20 2.73 -24.96 9.61
C GLU A 20 1.83 -24.12 8.68
N ALA A 21 2.30 -22.95 8.22
CA ALA A 21 1.55 -22.07 7.33
C ALA A 21 1.69 -22.50 5.85
N THR A 22 0.65 -23.13 5.32
CA THR A 22 0.57 -23.48 3.90
C THR A 22 0.39 -22.28 2.98
N ALA A 23 -0.07 -21.13 3.49
CA ALA A 23 -0.31 -19.90 2.72
C ALA A 23 0.48 -18.70 3.26
N GLN A 24 1.12 -17.95 2.37
CA GLN A 24 1.99 -16.84 2.72
C GLN A 24 1.77 -15.59 1.87
N ALA A 25 1.87 -14.43 2.51
CA ALA A 25 2.14 -13.16 1.82
C ALA A 25 3.61 -12.82 2.03
N VAL A 26 4.45 -13.16 1.06
CA VAL A 26 5.90 -12.90 1.09
C VAL A 26 6.14 -11.45 0.68
N VAL A 27 6.71 -10.66 1.58
CA VAL A 27 7.02 -9.24 1.35
C VAL A 27 8.52 -9.05 1.15
N ASP A 28 8.90 -8.56 -0.02
CA ASP A 28 10.29 -8.22 -0.37
C ASP A 28 10.62 -6.79 0.09
N LEU A 29 11.41 -6.67 1.17
CA LEU A 29 11.83 -5.38 1.71
C LEU A 29 12.90 -4.70 0.84
N GLY A 30 13.60 -5.47 -0.01
CA GLY A 30 14.48 -4.94 -1.05
C GLY A 30 13.70 -4.18 -2.11
N ALA A 31 12.56 -4.72 -2.54
CA ALA A 31 11.63 -4.04 -3.45
C ALA A 31 11.07 -2.74 -2.83
N ILE A 32 10.65 -2.78 -1.56
CA ILE A 32 10.23 -1.55 -0.83
C ILE A 32 11.35 -0.50 -0.86
N ALA A 33 12.58 -0.89 -0.53
CA ALA A 33 13.72 0.04 -0.50
C ALA A 33 14.05 0.60 -1.90
N HIS A 34 14.00 -0.23 -2.95
CA HIS A 34 14.13 0.20 -4.34
C HIS A 34 13.09 1.26 -4.71
N ASN A 35 11.82 0.95 -4.46
CA ASN A 35 10.70 1.84 -4.79
C ASN A 35 10.81 3.19 -4.06
N VAL A 36 11.20 3.18 -2.79
CA VAL A 36 11.41 4.43 -2.03
C VAL A 36 12.56 5.24 -2.61
N ARG A 37 13.70 4.61 -2.96
CA ARG A 37 14.82 5.31 -3.63
C ARG A 37 14.39 5.93 -4.96
N LEU A 38 13.63 5.20 -5.77
CA LEU A 38 13.07 5.74 -7.01
C LEU A 38 12.16 6.94 -6.72
N LEU A 39 11.23 6.82 -5.77
CA LEU A 39 10.33 7.91 -5.39
C LEU A 39 11.06 9.13 -4.84
N ARG A 40 12.23 8.96 -4.18
CA ARG A 40 13.11 10.06 -3.78
C ARG A 40 13.65 10.84 -4.97
N GLU A 41 14.06 10.16 -6.04
CA GLU A 41 14.47 10.82 -7.28
C GLU A 41 13.31 11.65 -7.87
N TYR A 42 12.09 11.09 -7.87
CA TYR A 42 10.90 11.81 -8.32
C TYR A 42 10.48 12.95 -7.40
N ALA A 43 10.76 12.87 -6.09
CA ALA A 43 10.51 13.94 -5.12
C ALA A 43 11.48 15.13 -5.27
N GLY A 44 12.68 14.91 -5.83
CA GLY A 44 13.70 15.94 -5.95
C GLY A 44 14.16 16.44 -4.56
N SER A 45 14.06 17.75 -4.32
CA SER A 45 14.40 18.34 -3.03
C SER A 45 13.29 18.26 -1.98
N ALA A 46 12.07 17.86 -2.36
CA ALA A 46 10.97 17.71 -1.42
C ALA A 46 11.23 16.51 -0.49
N ARG A 47 10.75 16.62 0.75
CA ARG A 47 10.73 15.49 1.68
C ARG A 47 9.82 14.38 1.16
N LEU A 48 10.03 13.17 1.64
CA LEU A 48 9.19 12.01 1.33
C LEU A 48 8.61 11.41 2.61
N MET A 49 7.28 11.46 2.73
CA MET A 49 6.53 10.74 3.75
C MET A 49 6.02 9.41 3.18
N ALA A 50 6.54 8.29 3.68
CA ALA A 50 6.07 6.97 3.28
C ALA A 50 4.75 6.64 3.98
N VAL A 51 3.69 6.41 3.21
CA VAL A 51 2.36 6.12 3.77
C VAL A 51 2.21 4.63 4.06
N VAL A 52 2.10 4.29 5.34
CA VAL A 52 2.08 2.92 5.89
C VAL A 52 0.79 2.57 6.63
N LYS A 53 -0.31 3.31 6.36
CA LYS A 53 -1.66 2.97 6.85
C LYS A 53 -2.12 1.58 6.39
N ALA A 54 -3.20 1.09 7.01
CA ALA A 54 -3.81 -0.21 6.73
C ALA A 54 -2.78 -1.34 6.85
N ASP A 55 -2.00 -1.32 7.93
CA ASP A 55 -0.89 -2.23 8.19
C ASP A 55 0.11 -2.30 7.01
N GLY A 56 0.55 -1.14 6.52
CA GLY A 56 1.44 -1.05 5.36
C GLY A 56 0.78 -1.58 4.09
N TYR A 57 -0.48 -1.22 3.82
CA TYR A 57 -1.26 -1.74 2.69
C TYR A 57 -1.23 -3.29 2.65
N GLY A 58 -1.37 -3.94 3.81
CA GLY A 58 -1.28 -5.40 3.95
C GLY A 58 0.15 -5.98 4.06
N HIS A 59 1.20 -5.20 3.79
CA HIS A 59 2.60 -5.65 3.78
C HIS A 59 3.27 -5.60 5.17
N GLY A 60 2.58 -5.08 6.18
CA GLY A 60 3.03 -4.97 7.56
C GLY A 60 3.73 -3.66 7.86
N ALA A 61 3.03 -2.77 8.57
CA ALA A 61 3.43 -1.38 8.74
C ALA A 61 4.82 -1.23 9.36
N VAL A 62 5.15 -1.98 10.41
CA VAL A 62 6.41 -1.84 11.14
C VAL A 62 7.63 -2.20 10.28
N ARG A 63 7.56 -3.32 9.55
CA ARG A 63 8.68 -3.78 8.71
C ARG A 63 8.87 -2.88 7.50
N VAL A 64 7.77 -2.47 6.87
CA VAL A 64 7.79 -1.52 5.74
C VAL A 64 8.29 -0.15 6.20
N ALA A 65 7.84 0.36 7.35
CA ALA A 65 8.28 1.64 7.88
C ALA A 65 9.80 1.68 8.08
N ARG A 66 10.39 0.63 8.68
CA ARG A 66 11.85 0.54 8.84
C ARG A 66 12.58 0.49 7.50
N ALA A 67 12.09 -0.32 6.56
CA ALA A 67 12.69 -0.42 5.22
C ALA A 67 12.61 0.92 4.47
N ALA A 68 11.47 1.61 4.54
CA ALA A 68 11.26 2.90 3.89
C ALA A 68 12.15 4.00 4.48
N LEU A 69 12.24 4.10 5.81
CA LEU A 69 13.13 5.05 6.49
C LEU A 69 14.60 4.76 6.14
N GLY A 70 15.03 3.49 6.18
CA GLY A 70 16.38 3.09 5.79
C GLY A 70 16.71 3.34 4.31
N ALA A 71 15.69 3.46 3.46
CA ALA A 71 15.83 3.79 2.05
C ALA A 71 15.71 5.30 1.74
N GLY A 72 15.51 6.14 2.76
CA GLY A 72 15.53 7.60 2.63
C GLY A 72 14.17 8.31 2.73
N ALA A 73 13.11 7.63 3.20
CA ALA A 73 11.91 8.35 3.63
C ALA A 73 12.24 9.23 4.85
N ASP A 74 11.75 10.46 4.87
CA ASP A 74 11.97 11.40 5.99
C ASP A 74 10.94 11.21 7.11
N GLU A 75 9.71 10.85 6.74
CA GLU A 75 8.56 10.80 7.63
C GLU A 75 7.66 9.60 7.30
N LEU A 76 6.74 9.29 8.21
CA LEU A 76 5.74 8.24 8.04
C LEU A 76 4.33 8.81 8.12
N GLY A 77 3.41 8.24 7.34
CA GLY A 77 2.00 8.63 7.33
C GLY A 77 1.07 7.46 7.61
N VAL A 78 0.16 7.62 8.57
CA VAL A 78 -0.90 6.64 8.89
C VAL A 78 -2.27 7.31 8.96
N THR A 79 -3.33 6.52 9.05
CA THR A 79 -4.70 7.06 9.09
C THR A 79 -5.10 7.38 10.52
N THR A 80 -4.88 6.48 11.46
CA THR A 80 -5.40 6.58 12.83
C THR A 80 -4.30 6.75 13.87
N VAL A 81 -4.64 7.35 15.01
CA VAL A 81 -3.75 7.37 16.20
C VAL A 81 -3.38 5.95 16.63
N THR A 82 -4.31 4.98 16.57
CA THR A 82 -4.03 3.58 16.92
C THR A 82 -2.93 2.97 16.05
N GLU A 83 -2.94 3.22 14.74
CA GLU A 83 -1.84 2.80 13.86
C GLU A 83 -0.52 3.47 14.24
N ALA A 84 -0.57 4.76 14.57
CA ALA A 84 0.63 5.51 14.94
C ALA A 84 1.25 4.97 16.25
N LEU A 85 0.41 4.69 17.26
CA LEU A 85 0.83 4.12 18.53
C LEU A 85 1.47 2.73 18.36
N ARG A 86 0.99 1.91 17.40
CA ARG A 86 1.62 0.62 17.07
C ARG A 86 3.02 0.79 16.47
N ILE A 87 3.22 1.81 15.63
CA ILE A 87 4.54 2.14 15.08
C ILE A 87 5.49 2.63 16.18
N ARG A 88 5.00 3.51 17.07
CA ARG A 88 5.77 3.99 18.24
C ARG A 88 6.14 2.85 19.20
N ALA A 89 5.22 1.94 19.49
CA ALA A 89 5.48 0.76 20.32
C ALA A 89 6.55 -0.18 19.73
N ALA A 90 6.81 -0.09 18.42
CA ALA A 90 7.90 -0.80 17.76
C ALA A 90 9.25 -0.05 17.79
N GLY A 91 9.36 1.05 18.54
CA GLY A 91 10.59 1.83 18.70
C GLY A 91 10.97 2.65 17.46
N ILE A 92 9.99 3.08 16.67
CA ILE A 92 10.23 3.95 15.51
C ILE A 92 9.95 5.39 15.92
N ASP A 93 11.01 6.21 15.96
CA ASP A 93 10.97 7.60 16.45
C ASP A 93 10.96 8.65 15.34
N ALA A 94 10.92 8.23 14.06
CA ALA A 94 10.79 9.16 12.94
C ALA A 94 9.48 9.98 13.03
N PRO A 95 9.40 11.19 12.44
CA PRO A 95 8.17 11.97 12.39
C PRO A 95 7.02 11.13 11.79
N LEU A 96 5.86 11.17 12.44
CA LEU A 96 4.74 10.29 12.15
C LEU A 96 3.43 11.05 12.25
N LEU A 97 2.72 11.17 11.12
CA LEU A 97 1.47 11.91 11.00
C LEU A 97 0.26 10.97 10.91
N ALA A 98 -0.78 11.25 11.71
CA ALA A 98 -2.11 10.61 11.63
C ALA A 98 -3.20 11.63 11.29
N TRP A 99 -4.18 11.29 10.44
CA TRP A 99 -5.09 12.29 9.83
C TRP A 99 -6.58 11.96 9.76
N LEU A 100 -7.04 10.85 10.34
CA LEU A 100 -8.44 10.47 10.38
C LEU A 100 -8.87 10.17 11.80
N HIS A 101 -9.62 11.12 12.37
CA HIS A 101 -9.99 11.13 13.77
C HIS A 101 -11.49 11.30 13.91
N ALA A 102 -12.14 10.35 14.56
CA ALA A 102 -13.51 10.52 15.02
C ALA A 102 -13.55 11.51 16.21
N PRO A 103 -14.70 12.15 16.48
CA PRO A 103 -14.87 12.91 17.72
C PRO A 103 -14.51 12.06 18.95
N GLY A 104 -13.74 12.64 19.88
CA GLY A 104 -13.27 11.92 21.07
C GLY A 104 -12.12 10.94 20.82
N ALA A 105 -11.40 11.05 19.69
CA ALA A 105 -10.16 10.32 19.46
C ALA A 105 -9.12 10.59 20.57
N ASP A 106 -8.22 9.63 20.79
CA ASP A 106 -7.19 9.71 21.82
C ASP A 106 -6.03 10.64 21.45
N TYR A 107 -6.31 11.95 21.36
CA TYR A 107 -5.27 12.95 21.13
C TYR A 107 -4.23 12.97 22.25
N ALA A 108 -4.62 12.73 23.51
CA ALA A 108 -3.68 12.69 24.63
C ALA A 108 -2.65 11.57 24.45
N GLY A 109 -3.08 10.38 24.05
CA GLY A 109 -2.19 9.27 23.68
C GLY A 109 -1.28 9.62 22.51
N ALA A 110 -1.81 10.28 21.47
CA ALA A 110 -0.99 10.76 20.35
C ALA A 110 0.13 11.71 20.81
N LEU A 111 -0.20 12.74 21.60
CA LEU A 111 0.77 13.73 22.10
C LEU A 111 1.82 13.09 23.01
N ASN A 112 1.42 12.19 23.91
CA ASN A 112 2.35 11.51 24.82
C ASN A 112 3.31 10.57 24.08
N ALA A 113 2.93 10.07 22.91
CA ALA A 113 3.75 9.23 22.05
C ALA A 113 4.45 10.00 20.91
N ASP A 114 4.45 11.34 20.97
CA ASP A 114 5.05 12.21 19.95
C ASP A 114 4.54 11.92 18.52
N VAL A 115 3.22 11.76 18.40
CA VAL A 115 2.52 11.57 17.12
C VAL A 115 1.96 12.91 16.67
N GLU A 116 2.29 13.31 15.44
CA GLU A 116 1.69 14.48 14.81
C GLU A 116 0.25 14.19 14.38
N VAL A 117 -0.62 15.18 14.53
CA VAL A 117 -2.05 15.02 14.27
C VAL A 117 -2.50 16.01 13.21
N ALA A 118 -3.00 15.52 12.08
CA ALA A 118 -3.67 16.38 11.11
C ALA A 118 -5.13 16.60 11.51
N ILE A 119 -5.54 17.86 11.62
CA ILE A 119 -6.92 18.25 11.89
C ILE A 119 -7.61 18.75 10.61
N SER A 120 -8.93 18.64 10.57
CA SER A 120 -9.78 19.03 9.45
C SER A 120 -11.02 19.83 9.84
N SER A 121 -11.13 20.25 11.10
CA SER A 121 -12.22 21.09 11.58
C SER A 121 -11.86 21.87 12.85
N LEU A 122 -12.63 22.92 13.14
CA LEU A 122 -12.54 23.66 14.40
C LEU A 122 -12.83 22.77 15.62
N GLY A 123 -13.74 21.80 15.49
CA GLY A 123 -14.04 20.84 16.55
C GLY A 123 -12.81 20.00 16.93
N GLN A 124 -12.10 19.49 15.92
CA GLN A 124 -10.86 18.75 16.15
C GLN A 124 -9.74 19.64 16.72
N LEU A 125 -9.64 20.90 16.29
CA LEU A 125 -8.72 21.85 16.94
C LEU A 125 -9.04 21.99 18.44
N GLY A 126 -10.32 22.15 18.79
CA GLY A 126 -10.75 22.25 20.19
C GLY A 126 -10.37 21.03 21.04
N GLU A 127 -10.59 19.83 20.50
CA GLU A 127 -10.20 18.56 21.17
C GLU A 127 -8.68 18.43 21.30
N LEU A 128 -7.92 18.79 20.26
CA LEU A 128 -6.46 18.78 20.28
C LEU A 128 -5.89 19.76 21.33
N LEU A 129 -6.43 20.97 21.40
CA LEU A 129 -6.03 21.97 22.40
C LEU A 129 -6.37 21.53 23.83
N LYS A 130 -7.49 20.83 24.02
CA LYS A 130 -7.85 20.24 25.31
C LYS A 130 -6.81 19.19 25.71
N ALA A 131 -6.40 18.33 24.79
CA ALA A 131 -5.37 17.32 25.03
C ALA A 131 -3.99 17.93 25.31
N ALA A 132 -3.61 18.99 24.59
CA ALA A 132 -2.38 19.73 24.84
C ALA A 132 -2.32 20.28 26.27
N ARG A 133 -3.42 20.93 26.72
CA ARG A 133 -3.53 21.44 28.10
C ARG A 133 -3.48 20.33 29.14
N SER A 134 -4.16 19.21 28.91
CA SER A 134 -4.22 18.12 29.88
C SER A 134 -2.92 17.34 30.01
N THR A 135 -2.14 17.24 28.94
CA THR A 135 -0.85 16.53 28.93
C THR A 135 0.34 17.44 29.25
N GLY A 136 0.16 18.76 29.16
CA GLY A 136 1.26 19.73 29.24
C GLY A 136 2.21 19.68 28.04
N ARG A 137 1.81 19.02 26.95
CA ARG A 137 2.59 18.88 25.72
C ARG A 137 2.06 19.86 24.66
N GLN A 138 2.95 20.57 23.99
CA GLN A 138 2.59 21.32 22.79
C GLN A 138 2.18 20.33 21.69
N ALA A 139 1.02 20.53 21.06
CA ALA A 139 0.59 19.67 19.97
C ALA A 139 1.31 20.04 18.66
N ILE A 140 1.91 19.07 17.98
CA ILE A 140 2.41 19.23 16.62
C ILE A 140 1.30 18.84 15.65
N THR A 141 0.84 19.77 14.82
CA THR A 141 -0.36 19.58 13.99
C THR A 141 -0.16 19.94 12.53
N SER A 142 -0.82 19.20 11.65
CA SER A 142 -1.04 19.63 10.27
C SER A 142 -2.50 19.99 10.04
N VAL A 143 -2.78 20.85 9.07
CA VAL A 143 -4.16 21.22 8.69
C VAL A 143 -4.50 20.60 7.36
N LYS A 144 -5.55 19.80 7.31
CA LYS A 144 -6.07 19.26 6.06
C LYS A 144 -7.14 20.19 5.50
N VAL A 145 -6.88 20.80 4.35
CA VAL A 145 -7.86 21.59 3.60
C VAL A 145 -8.49 20.75 2.50
N ASP A 146 -9.74 21.03 2.16
CA ASP A 146 -10.42 20.42 1.01
C ASP A 146 -10.29 21.33 -0.21
N THR A 147 -9.65 20.82 -1.27
CA THR A 147 -9.48 21.54 -2.52
C THR A 147 -10.41 21.04 -3.64
N GLY A 148 -11.28 20.08 -3.35
CA GLY A 148 -12.23 19.51 -4.30
C GLY A 148 -12.42 18.00 -4.22
N LEU A 149 -11.84 17.33 -3.21
CA LEU A 149 -12.06 15.90 -3.01
C LEU A 149 -13.39 15.62 -2.30
N ASN A 150 -13.91 16.58 -1.53
CA ASN A 150 -15.18 16.49 -0.81
C ASN A 150 -15.27 15.24 0.09
N ARG A 151 -14.17 14.91 0.80
CA ARG A 151 -14.07 13.71 1.64
C ARG A 151 -13.76 14.04 3.09
N ASN A 152 -12.64 14.70 3.31
CA ASN A 152 -12.19 15.20 4.60
C ASN A 152 -11.34 16.43 4.33
N GLY A 153 -11.31 17.37 5.25
CA GLY A 153 -10.60 18.62 5.13
C GLY A 153 -11.53 19.80 5.29
N VAL A 154 -10.94 20.94 5.59
CA VAL A 154 -11.66 22.19 5.81
C VAL A 154 -12.04 22.76 4.44
N PRO A 155 -13.33 22.95 4.13
CA PRO A 155 -13.72 23.57 2.87
C PRO A 155 -13.32 25.04 2.88
N ALA A 156 -13.11 25.59 1.68
CA ALA A 156 -12.58 26.94 1.48
C ALA A 156 -13.30 28.03 2.30
N GLU A 157 -14.61 27.90 2.49
CA GLU A 157 -15.45 28.82 3.27
C GLU A 157 -15.07 28.91 4.76
N TYR A 158 -14.57 27.83 5.37
CA TYR A 158 -14.19 27.80 6.80
C TYR A 158 -12.66 27.87 7.01
N THR A 159 -11.88 27.93 5.94
CA THR A 159 -10.42 27.91 6.00
C THR A 159 -9.87 29.12 6.75
N ARG A 160 -10.45 30.31 6.55
CA ARG A 160 -10.05 31.54 7.27
C ARG A 160 -10.27 31.38 8.78
N ASP A 161 -11.48 31.01 9.20
CA ASP A 161 -11.84 30.88 10.61
C ASP A 161 -10.94 29.88 11.35
N LEU A 162 -10.64 28.74 10.71
CA LEU A 162 -9.71 27.77 11.27
C LEU A 162 -8.29 28.35 11.38
N PHE A 163 -7.79 29.02 10.34
CA PHE A 163 -6.44 29.58 10.38
C PHE A 163 -6.30 30.72 11.40
N GLU A 164 -7.32 31.53 11.61
CA GLU A 164 -7.33 32.55 12.68
C GLU A 164 -7.30 31.88 14.06
N ALA A 165 -8.07 30.81 14.26
CA ALA A 165 -8.03 30.03 15.51
C ALA A 165 -6.66 29.36 15.73
N LEU A 166 -6.01 28.87 14.67
CA LEU A 166 -4.67 28.31 14.72
C LEU A 166 -3.62 29.36 15.05
N ALA A 167 -3.66 30.54 14.42
CA ALA A 167 -2.73 31.63 14.71
C ALA A 167 -2.81 32.05 16.18
N LYS A 168 -4.02 32.13 16.75
CA LYS A 168 -4.21 32.36 18.17
C LYS A 168 -3.60 31.27 19.04
N ALA A 169 -3.88 30.00 18.73
CA ALA A 169 -3.32 28.87 19.47
C ALA A 169 -1.78 28.77 19.37
N GLN A 170 -1.18 29.19 18.23
CA GLN A 170 0.27 29.30 18.08
C GLN A 170 0.86 30.42 18.95
N ALA A 171 0.17 31.56 19.06
CA ALA A 171 0.60 32.67 19.92
C ALA A 171 0.56 32.32 21.41
N GLU A 172 -0.34 31.41 21.79
CA GLU A 172 -0.43 30.83 23.14
C GLU A 172 0.55 29.66 23.36
N GLU A 173 1.41 29.36 22.38
CA GLU A 173 2.35 28.23 22.38
C GLU A 173 1.70 26.84 22.61
N ALA A 174 0.36 26.73 22.48
CA ALA A 174 -0.36 25.49 22.67
C ALA A 174 -0.14 24.49 21.53
N ILE A 175 0.15 25.01 20.33
CA ILE A 175 0.38 24.20 19.13
C ILE A 175 1.58 24.70 18.33
N ARG A 176 2.17 23.78 17.59
CA ARG A 176 3.09 24.03 16.48
C ARG A 176 2.45 23.53 15.20
N VAL A 177 2.12 24.44 14.29
CA VAL A 177 1.57 24.07 12.97
C VAL A 177 2.73 23.61 12.10
N ARG A 178 2.89 22.29 11.98
CA ARG A 178 3.93 21.67 11.18
C ARG A 178 3.63 21.78 9.69
N GLY A 179 2.39 21.53 9.27
CA GLY A 179 2.07 21.58 7.86
C GLY A 179 0.64 21.90 7.46
N ILE A 180 0.47 22.20 6.18
CA ILE A 180 -0.82 22.33 5.51
C ILE A 180 -0.86 21.30 4.39
N MET A 181 -1.96 20.56 4.30
CA MET A 181 -2.10 19.42 3.42
C MET A 181 -3.44 19.38 2.70
N SER A 182 -3.45 18.80 1.50
CA SER A 182 -4.68 18.38 0.83
C SER A 182 -4.42 17.07 0.07
N HIS A 183 -5.38 16.60 -0.73
CA HIS A 183 -5.28 15.36 -1.48
C HIS A 183 -5.99 15.46 -2.82
N PHE A 184 -5.34 15.01 -3.88
CA PHE A 184 -5.91 14.98 -5.23
C PHE A 184 -7.05 13.96 -5.36
N ALA A 185 -7.99 14.27 -6.26
CA ALA A 185 -9.04 13.37 -6.71
C ALA A 185 -8.64 12.51 -7.91
N TYR A 186 -7.95 13.09 -8.90
CA TYR A 186 -7.65 12.47 -10.20
C TYR A 186 -6.15 12.47 -10.55
N ALA A 187 -5.26 12.42 -9.55
CA ALA A 187 -3.81 12.48 -9.85
C ALA A 187 -3.31 11.30 -10.70
N ASP A 188 -4.05 10.20 -10.71
CA ASP A 188 -3.92 8.99 -11.52
C ASP A 188 -4.47 9.13 -12.96
N GLU A 189 -5.10 10.26 -13.29
CA GLU A 189 -5.50 10.63 -14.66
C GLU A 189 -4.75 11.89 -15.14
N PRO A 190 -3.50 11.73 -15.63
CA PRO A 190 -2.70 12.84 -16.12
C PRO A 190 -3.43 13.67 -17.17
N GLY A 191 -3.42 15.00 -16.98
CA GLY A 191 -4.13 15.95 -17.86
C GLY A 191 -5.57 16.26 -17.44
N ASN A 192 -6.12 15.58 -16.42
CA ASN A 192 -7.44 15.93 -15.88
C ASN A 192 -7.41 17.36 -15.29
N PRO A 193 -8.31 18.27 -15.74
CA PRO A 193 -8.31 19.68 -15.32
C PRO A 193 -8.55 19.87 -13.81
N THR A 194 -9.12 18.88 -13.13
CA THR A 194 -9.30 18.88 -11.68
C THR A 194 -7.97 19.00 -10.94
N ILE A 195 -6.88 18.48 -11.51
CA ILE A 195 -5.56 18.51 -10.87
C ILE A 195 -5.08 19.97 -10.73
N ASP A 196 -5.12 20.75 -11.82
CA ASP A 196 -4.69 22.16 -11.80
C ASP A 196 -5.62 23.03 -10.96
N MET A 197 -6.93 22.76 -11.01
CA MET A 197 -7.90 23.41 -10.12
C MET A 197 -7.56 23.16 -8.64
N GLN A 198 -7.23 21.92 -8.26
CA GLN A 198 -6.88 21.59 -6.88
C GLN A 198 -5.55 22.23 -6.44
N ILE A 199 -4.57 22.37 -7.34
CA ILE A 199 -3.32 23.10 -7.09
C ILE A 199 -3.59 24.59 -6.85
N GLY A 200 -4.42 25.23 -7.68
CA GLY A 200 -4.83 26.62 -7.52
C GLY A 200 -5.47 26.87 -6.16
N ARG A 201 -6.49 26.07 -5.80
CA ARG A 201 -7.17 26.15 -4.50
C ARG A 201 -6.26 25.87 -3.32
N PHE A 202 -5.30 24.96 -3.47
CA PHE A 202 -4.32 24.70 -2.42
C PHE A 202 -3.43 25.93 -2.20
N ASN A 203 -2.94 26.56 -3.28
CA ASN A 203 -2.16 27.78 -3.20
C ASN A 203 -2.95 28.94 -2.57
N GLU A 204 -4.24 29.08 -2.89
CA GLU A 204 -5.14 30.04 -2.25
C GLU A 204 -5.23 29.81 -0.73
N ALA A 205 -5.43 28.56 -0.30
CA ALA A 205 -5.44 28.23 1.13
C ALA A 205 -4.11 28.60 1.82
N LEU A 206 -2.97 28.34 1.18
CA LEU A 206 -1.66 28.76 1.71
C LEU A 206 -1.54 30.29 1.82
N GLN A 207 -2.12 31.06 0.88
CA GLN A 207 -2.16 32.52 0.97
C GLN A 207 -3.04 32.99 2.12
N VAL A 208 -4.21 32.36 2.35
CA VAL A 208 -5.08 32.69 3.49
C VAL A 208 -4.34 32.45 4.80
N ALA A 209 -3.68 31.29 4.96
CA ALA A 209 -2.90 30.96 6.14
C ALA A 209 -1.82 32.03 6.44
N ARG A 210 -1.04 32.42 5.43
CA ARG A 210 -0.04 33.50 5.55
C ARG A 210 -0.68 34.84 5.90
N GLY A 211 -1.79 35.19 5.25
CA GLY A 211 -2.48 36.46 5.44
C GLY A 211 -3.02 36.67 6.86
N VAL A 212 -3.35 35.59 7.58
CA VAL A 212 -3.79 35.64 8.99
C VAL A 212 -2.68 35.30 9.99
N GLY A 213 -1.43 35.16 9.51
CA GLY A 213 -0.25 35.01 10.38
C GLY A 213 0.04 33.58 10.86
N VAL A 214 -0.55 32.54 10.26
CA VAL A 214 -0.18 31.14 10.56
C VAL A 214 1.24 30.88 10.06
N ARG A 215 2.11 30.45 10.98
CA ARG A 215 3.47 30.01 10.65
C ARG A 215 3.47 28.49 10.52
N TYR A 216 3.69 27.99 9.32
CA TYR A 216 3.78 26.54 9.05
C TYR A 216 5.10 26.20 8.34
N GLU A 217 5.53 24.94 8.46
CA GLU A 217 6.86 24.51 8.00
C GLU A 217 6.82 23.73 6.69
N LEU A 218 5.73 23.00 6.43
CA LEU A 218 5.57 22.16 5.26
C LEU A 218 4.22 22.39 4.58
N ALA A 219 4.20 22.40 3.25
CA ALA A 219 3.02 22.20 2.45
C ALA A 219 3.15 20.89 1.67
N HIS A 220 2.09 20.08 1.64
CA HIS A 220 2.12 18.82 0.91
C HIS A 220 0.78 18.39 0.31
N LEU A 221 0.80 18.11 -0.99
CA LEU A 221 -0.39 17.77 -1.78
C LEU A 221 -0.25 16.41 -2.50
N SER A 222 0.95 16.12 -3.01
CA SER A 222 1.20 14.99 -3.90
C SER A 222 1.05 13.62 -3.22
N ASN A 223 0.20 12.77 -3.81
CA ASN A 223 0.16 11.32 -3.56
C ASN A 223 1.14 10.60 -4.50
N SER A 224 1.11 9.26 -4.57
CA SER A 224 1.99 8.49 -5.46
C SER A 224 1.93 8.96 -6.92
N ALA A 225 0.73 9.14 -7.48
CA ALA A 225 0.55 9.51 -8.88
C ALA A 225 1.13 10.90 -9.18
N ALA A 226 0.76 11.90 -8.39
CA ALA A 226 1.29 13.26 -8.54
C ALA A 226 2.80 13.35 -8.28
N THR A 227 3.36 12.50 -7.40
CA THR A 227 4.82 12.42 -7.22
C THR A 227 5.53 12.03 -8.52
N LEU A 228 4.94 11.12 -9.29
CA LEU A 228 5.49 10.63 -10.55
C LEU A 228 5.27 11.60 -11.72
N THR A 229 4.13 12.32 -11.73
CA THR A 229 3.66 13.06 -12.91
C THR A 229 3.67 14.58 -12.77
N ARG A 230 3.63 15.13 -11.54
CA ARG A 230 3.45 16.56 -11.26
C ARG A 230 4.60 17.16 -10.44
N PRO A 231 5.78 17.40 -11.06
CA PRO A 231 6.93 17.99 -10.37
C PRO A 231 6.64 19.38 -9.78
N ASP A 232 5.69 20.10 -10.35
CA ASP A 232 5.22 21.42 -9.91
C ASP A 232 4.32 21.35 -8.65
N ALA A 233 3.80 20.17 -8.30
CA ALA A 233 2.97 19.94 -7.12
C ALA A 233 3.70 19.20 -5.98
N ARG A 234 5.04 19.15 -6.02
CA ARG A 234 5.86 18.52 -4.96
C ARG A 234 5.78 19.28 -3.63
N TYR A 235 5.72 20.61 -3.69
CA TYR A 235 5.81 21.50 -2.53
C TYR A 235 7.01 21.11 -1.63
N ASP A 236 6.83 21.12 -0.31
CA ASP A 236 7.89 20.81 0.65
C ASP A 236 7.99 19.30 0.94
N MET A 237 6.92 18.54 0.69
CA MET A 237 6.87 17.10 0.94
C MET A 237 5.87 16.38 0.02
N VAL A 238 6.25 15.19 -0.45
CA VAL A 238 5.38 14.24 -1.15
C VAL A 238 4.94 13.10 -0.23
N ARG A 239 3.78 12.49 -0.48
CA ARG A 239 3.19 11.42 0.34
C ARG A 239 2.84 10.17 -0.48
N PRO A 240 3.83 9.48 -1.08
CA PRO A 240 3.57 8.24 -1.79
C PRO A 240 3.12 7.14 -0.82
N GLY A 241 2.08 6.42 -1.24
CA GLY A 241 1.59 5.21 -0.58
C GLY A 241 1.79 4.03 -1.50
N ILE A 242 0.86 3.81 -2.43
CA ILE A 242 0.84 2.61 -3.27
C ILE A 242 2.15 2.31 -4.02
N ALA A 243 2.87 3.35 -4.44
CA ALA A 243 4.10 3.20 -5.20
C ALA A 243 5.26 2.73 -4.31
N VAL A 244 5.21 2.96 -2.99
CA VAL A 244 6.17 2.35 -2.04
C VAL A 244 6.12 0.83 -2.13
N TYR A 245 4.94 0.28 -2.39
CA TYR A 245 4.69 -1.16 -2.52
C TYR A 245 4.86 -1.68 -3.95
N GLY A 246 5.35 -0.83 -4.87
CA GLY A 246 5.69 -1.20 -6.23
C GLY A 246 4.52 -1.32 -7.19
N ILE A 247 3.34 -0.85 -6.79
CA ILE A 247 2.16 -0.84 -7.63
C ILE A 247 2.05 0.52 -8.31
N ASN A 248 1.95 0.51 -9.63
CA ASN A 248 1.85 1.72 -10.44
C ASN A 248 0.48 2.40 -10.22
N PRO A 249 0.45 3.65 -9.71
CA PRO A 249 -0.80 4.37 -9.52
C PRO A 249 -1.45 4.86 -10.83
N LEU A 250 -0.76 4.81 -11.98
CA LEU A 250 -1.27 5.31 -13.26
C LEU A 250 -2.03 4.25 -14.07
N GLY A 251 -1.90 2.96 -13.72
CA GLY A 251 -2.54 1.87 -14.45
C GLY A 251 -2.38 1.99 -15.97
N ALA A 252 -3.50 1.89 -16.71
CA ALA A 252 -3.53 2.03 -18.18
C ALA A 252 -3.10 3.42 -18.69
N ALA A 253 -3.20 4.47 -17.86
CA ALA A 253 -2.82 5.84 -18.23
C ALA A 253 -1.29 6.03 -18.32
N GLU A 254 -0.48 5.07 -17.85
CA GLU A 254 0.98 5.10 -18.01
C GLU A 254 1.39 5.26 -19.48
N SER A 255 0.73 4.54 -20.38
CA SER A 255 0.98 4.58 -21.83
C SER A 255 0.82 5.98 -22.45
N ALA A 256 0.00 6.85 -21.85
CA ALA A 256 -0.25 8.21 -22.31
C ALA A 256 0.77 9.23 -21.77
N THR A 257 1.62 8.85 -20.82
CA THR A 257 2.56 9.76 -20.12
C THR A 257 4.02 9.64 -20.55
N SER A 258 4.33 8.84 -21.58
CA SER A 258 5.69 8.49 -22.01
C SER A 258 6.50 9.62 -22.67
N ASN A 259 6.21 10.89 -22.34
CA ASN A 259 6.91 12.08 -22.86
C ASN A 259 8.32 12.28 -22.25
N ARG A 260 8.82 11.35 -21.42
CA ARG A 260 10.19 11.40 -20.84
C ARG A 260 11.14 10.30 -21.33
N GLY A 261 10.78 9.55 -22.36
CA GLY A 261 11.64 8.48 -22.91
C GLY A 261 11.85 7.27 -21.98
N ARG A 262 11.17 7.22 -20.83
CA ARG A 262 11.02 6.03 -19.98
C ARG A 262 9.67 5.41 -20.32
N THR A 263 9.67 4.17 -20.81
CA THR A 263 8.47 3.45 -21.27
C THR A 263 7.59 2.93 -20.13
N SER A 264 8.14 2.84 -18.91
CA SER A 264 7.41 2.58 -17.67
C SER A 264 8.16 3.11 -16.45
N VAL A 265 7.44 3.35 -15.36
CA VAL A 265 8.05 3.62 -14.05
C VAL A 265 8.56 2.31 -13.47
N ASP A 266 9.86 2.26 -13.13
CA ASP A 266 10.57 1.06 -12.66
C ASP A 266 10.23 0.69 -11.20
N LEU A 267 8.95 0.49 -10.93
CA LEU A 267 8.42 0.03 -9.65
C LEU A 267 8.42 -1.50 -9.62
N ILE A 268 8.82 -2.07 -8.48
CA ILE A 268 8.87 -3.51 -8.26
C ILE A 268 7.81 -3.90 -7.22
N PRO A 269 6.73 -4.61 -7.59
CA PRO A 269 5.72 -5.05 -6.63
C PRO A 269 6.34 -5.86 -5.49
N ALA A 270 6.04 -5.49 -4.26
CA ALA A 270 6.74 -6.04 -3.10
C ALA A 270 6.09 -7.31 -2.50
N MET A 271 4.85 -7.65 -2.86
CA MET A 271 4.13 -8.80 -2.30
C MET A 271 3.98 -9.94 -3.31
N SER A 272 4.26 -11.17 -2.86
CA SER A 272 3.82 -12.40 -3.52
C SER A 272 2.88 -13.17 -2.61
N LEU A 273 1.67 -13.47 -3.09
CA LEU A 273 0.73 -14.35 -2.38
C LEU A 273 0.93 -15.77 -2.88
N THR A 274 1.37 -16.67 -1.99
CA THR A 274 1.72 -18.05 -2.32
C THR A 274 0.99 -19.04 -1.43
N CYS A 275 0.79 -20.26 -1.94
CA CYS A 275 0.25 -21.37 -1.17
C CYS A 275 0.81 -22.71 -1.65
N ALA A 276 1.07 -23.64 -0.73
CA ALA A 276 1.43 -25.01 -1.10
C ALA A 276 0.22 -25.75 -1.70
N VAL A 277 0.44 -26.46 -2.79
CA VAL A 277 -0.54 -27.38 -3.38
C VAL A 277 -0.89 -28.44 -2.33
N SER A 278 -2.17 -28.54 -1.98
CA SER A 278 -2.63 -29.43 -0.91
C SER A 278 -2.77 -30.87 -1.37
N SER A 279 -3.25 -31.08 -2.59
CA SER A 279 -3.40 -32.42 -3.19
C SER A 279 -3.53 -32.33 -4.70
N VAL A 280 -3.16 -33.40 -5.40
CA VAL A 280 -3.37 -33.56 -6.85
C VAL A 280 -4.17 -34.84 -7.09
N LYS A 281 -5.20 -34.79 -7.93
CA LYS A 281 -6.05 -35.95 -8.27
C LYS A 281 -6.57 -35.91 -9.72
N PRO A 282 -6.87 -37.07 -10.33
CA PRO A 282 -7.56 -37.09 -11.61
C PRO A 282 -9.03 -36.65 -11.48
N VAL A 283 -9.57 -36.07 -12.54
CA VAL A 283 -10.98 -35.74 -12.75
C VAL A 283 -11.38 -36.25 -14.13
N ARG A 284 -12.44 -37.06 -14.21
CA ARG A 284 -12.89 -37.67 -15.47
C ARG A 284 -13.78 -36.73 -16.26
N ALA A 285 -13.80 -36.89 -17.59
CA ALA A 285 -14.72 -36.17 -18.46
C ALA A 285 -16.17 -36.32 -17.97
N GLY A 286 -16.89 -35.20 -17.87
CA GLY A 286 -18.26 -35.14 -17.36
C GLY A 286 -18.40 -34.96 -15.84
N GLU A 287 -17.32 -35.03 -15.07
CA GLU A 287 -17.36 -34.75 -13.62
C GLU A 287 -17.38 -33.24 -13.33
N GLY A 288 -18.27 -32.82 -12.43
CA GLY A 288 -18.37 -31.44 -11.96
C GLY A 288 -17.31 -31.10 -10.90
N VAL A 289 -16.85 -29.84 -10.88
CA VAL A 289 -15.86 -29.37 -9.90
C VAL A 289 -16.42 -28.22 -9.07
N SER A 290 -16.22 -28.31 -7.75
CA SER A 290 -16.64 -27.32 -6.74
C SER A 290 -18.16 -27.13 -6.64
N TYR A 291 -18.62 -26.21 -5.80
CA TYR A 291 -20.04 -26.03 -5.51
C TYR A 291 -20.88 -25.66 -6.74
N GLY A 292 -22.01 -26.35 -6.89
CA GLY A 292 -22.97 -26.12 -7.97
C GLY A 292 -22.49 -26.60 -9.35
N HIS A 293 -21.32 -27.26 -9.42
CA HIS A 293 -20.75 -27.80 -10.67
C HIS A 293 -20.78 -26.78 -11.83
N VAL A 294 -20.45 -25.51 -11.52
CA VAL A 294 -20.40 -24.43 -12.53
C VAL A 294 -19.29 -24.64 -13.57
N TRP A 295 -18.39 -25.59 -13.30
CA TRP A 295 -17.43 -26.13 -14.25
C TRP A 295 -17.58 -27.66 -14.26
N THR A 296 -17.59 -28.24 -15.45
CA THR A 296 -17.64 -29.68 -15.68
C THR A 296 -16.52 -30.05 -16.63
N ALA A 297 -15.79 -31.12 -16.33
CA ALA A 297 -14.60 -31.50 -17.07
C ALA A 297 -14.94 -31.84 -18.53
N PRO A 298 -14.41 -31.09 -19.52
CA PRO A 298 -14.67 -31.38 -20.94
C PRO A 298 -13.87 -32.59 -21.44
N ARG A 299 -12.85 -33.00 -20.69
CA ARG A 299 -11.95 -34.12 -20.95
C ARG A 299 -11.39 -34.63 -19.63
N ASP A 300 -10.83 -35.84 -19.65
CA ASP A 300 -10.01 -36.32 -18.54
C ASP A 300 -8.87 -35.33 -18.27
N THR A 301 -8.68 -34.98 -17.00
CA THR A 301 -7.68 -34.01 -16.58
C THR A 301 -7.17 -34.31 -15.18
N ASN A 302 -6.14 -33.60 -14.74
CA ASN A 302 -5.67 -33.59 -13.36
C ASN A 302 -6.02 -32.26 -12.71
N ALA A 303 -6.40 -32.29 -11.44
CA ALA A 303 -6.76 -31.11 -10.68
C ALA A 303 -5.88 -30.98 -9.44
N ALA A 304 -5.41 -29.77 -9.17
CA ALA A 304 -4.74 -29.41 -7.92
C ALA A 304 -5.68 -28.63 -7.00
N LEU A 305 -5.62 -28.96 -5.71
CA LEU A 305 -6.32 -28.22 -4.66
C LEU A 305 -5.36 -27.19 -4.03
N ILE A 306 -5.79 -25.93 -3.97
CA ILE A 306 -5.05 -24.84 -3.33
C ILE A 306 -5.78 -24.45 -2.04
N GLY A 307 -5.06 -24.46 -0.91
CA GLY A 307 -5.61 -24.20 0.43
C GLY A 307 -5.76 -22.71 0.77
N LEU A 308 -6.31 -21.93 -0.16
CA LEU A 308 -6.68 -20.52 0.03
C LEU A 308 -8.09 -20.28 -0.47
N GLY A 309 -8.90 -19.51 0.27
CA GLY A 309 -10.24 -19.15 -0.17
C GLY A 309 -10.62 -17.71 0.14
N TYR A 310 -11.91 -17.41 0.05
CA TYR A 310 -12.41 -16.04 0.26
C TYR A 310 -12.32 -15.56 1.72
N ALA A 311 -12.19 -16.46 2.69
CA ALA A 311 -11.89 -16.07 4.07
C ALA A 311 -10.45 -15.54 4.19
N ASP A 312 -9.56 -15.95 3.30
CA ASP A 312 -8.14 -15.63 3.29
C ASP A 312 -7.79 -14.46 2.34
N GLY A 313 -8.76 -13.96 1.59
CA GLY A 313 -8.60 -12.82 0.68
C GLY A 313 -8.77 -13.12 -0.81
N VAL A 314 -8.96 -14.39 -1.21
CA VAL A 314 -9.24 -14.75 -2.61
C VAL A 314 -10.68 -14.40 -2.95
N VAL A 315 -10.90 -13.28 -3.64
CA VAL A 315 -12.25 -12.76 -3.89
C VAL A 315 -13.07 -13.76 -4.70
N ARG A 316 -14.25 -14.12 -4.19
CA ARG A 316 -15.12 -15.14 -4.81
C ARG A 316 -15.50 -14.83 -6.26
N GLY A 317 -15.55 -13.55 -6.63
CA GLY A 317 -15.81 -13.07 -7.98
C GLY A 317 -14.75 -13.46 -9.02
N LEU A 318 -13.58 -13.96 -8.59
CA LEU A 318 -12.54 -14.49 -9.47
C LEU A 318 -12.86 -15.88 -10.03
N GLY A 319 -13.81 -16.62 -9.44
CA GLY A 319 -14.07 -18.01 -9.82
C GLY A 319 -14.22 -18.21 -11.34
N ASN A 320 -13.50 -19.18 -11.91
CA ASN A 320 -13.37 -19.47 -13.35
C ASN A 320 -12.69 -18.39 -14.21
N ARG A 321 -12.06 -17.37 -13.63
CA ARG A 321 -11.55 -16.21 -14.39
C ARG A 321 -10.07 -15.94 -14.22
N PHE A 322 -9.43 -16.55 -13.23
CA PHE A 322 -8.01 -16.31 -12.89
C PHE A 322 -7.18 -17.58 -13.04
N GLU A 323 -5.87 -17.39 -13.04
CA GLU A 323 -4.87 -18.44 -13.08
C GLU A 323 -3.95 -18.35 -11.86
N VAL A 324 -3.22 -19.43 -11.57
CA VAL A 324 -2.10 -19.45 -10.61
C VAL A 324 -0.86 -19.98 -11.30
N ALA A 325 0.32 -19.55 -10.86
CA ALA A 325 1.58 -20.08 -11.38
C ALA A 325 2.14 -21.18 -10.45
N ILE A 326 2.43 -22.36 -11.01
CA ILE A 326 3.08 -23.49 -10.31
C ILE A 326 4.24 -23.97 -11.18
N GLY A 327 5.46 -24.01 -10.65
CA GLY A 327 6.64 -24.45 -11.42
C GLY A 327 6.89 -23.65 -12.71
N GLY A 328 6.59 -22.35 -12.71
CA GLY A 328 6.76 -21.46 -13.87
C GLY A 328 5.68 -21.60 -14.96
N ARG A 329 4.62 -22.38 -14.74
CA ARG A 329 3.48 -22.52 -15.66
C ARG A 329 2.20 -22.00 -15.02
N ARG A 330 1.31 -21.41 -15.84
CA ARG A 330 -0.01 -20.94 -15.39
C ARG A 330 -1.06 -22.04 -15.52
N TYR A 331 -1.91 -22.14 -14.51
CA TYR A 331 -2.99 -23.11 -14.41
C TYR A 331 -4.30 -22.37 -14.05
N PRO A 332 -5.37 -22.53 -14.84
CA PRO A 332 -6.62 -21.82 -14.61
C PRO A 332 -7.38 -22.39 -13.42
N ASN A 333 -8.03 -21.51 -12.65
CA ASN A 333 -9.01 -21.91 -11.67
C ASN A 333 -10.25 -22.52 -12.36
N ILE A 334 -10.69 -23.68 -11.84
CA ILE A 334 -11.89 -24.38 -12.29
C ILE A 334 -12.90 -24.51 -11.14
N GLY A 335 -14.15 -24.16 -11.42
CA GLY A 335 -15.22 -24.10 -10.43
C GLY A 335 -15.16 -22.86 -9.55
N ARG A 336 -15.98 -22.85 -8.50
CA ARG A 336 -16.07 -21.72 -7.55
C ARG A 336 -14.89 -21.71 -6.59
N VAL A 337 -14.45 -20.50 -6.23
CA VAL A 337 -13.65 -20.25 -5.03
C VAL A 337 -14.52 -20.50 -3.79
N CYS A 338 -14.03 -21.32 -2.86
CA CYS A 338 -14.70 -21.65 -1.60
C CYS A 338 -14.12 -20.84 -0.44
N MET A 339 -14.60 -21.10 0.78
CA MET A 339 -14.21 -20.33 1.97
C MET A 339 -12.70 -20.40 2.24
N ASP A 340 -12.12 -21.57 2.02
CA ASP A 340 -10.76 -21.94 2.44
C ASP A 340 -9.94 -22.60 1.33
N GLN A 341 -10.52 -22.81 0.14
CA GLN A 341 -9.84 -23.51 -0.95
C GLN A 341 -10.43 -23.20 -2.33
N PHE A 342 -9.67 -23.48 -3.38
CA PHE A 342 -10.15 -23.57 -4.76
C PHE A 342 -9.36 -24.63 -5.55
N VAL A 343 -9.84 -24.96 -6.74
CA VAL A 343 -9.26 -26.00 -7.60
C VAL A 343 -8.69 -25.37 -8.87
N VAL A 344 -7.55 -25.88 -9.36
CA VAL A 344 -6.96 -25.49 -10.65
C VAL A 344 -6.79 -26.69 -11.56
N ASP A 345 -6.95 -26.49 -12.87
CA ASP A 345 -6.78 -27.51 -13.90
C ASP A 345 -5.30 -27.63 -14.29
N LEU A 346 -4.72 -28.82 -14.12
CA LEU A 346 -3.34 -29.15 -14.48
C LEU A 346 -3.21 -29.77 -15.88
N GLY A 347 -4.32 -30.03 -16.56
CA GLY A 347 -4.30 -30.74 -17.84
C GLY A 347 -3.81 -32.18 -17.68
N ASP A 348 -2.90 -32.60 -18.56
CA ASP A 348 -2.23 -33.90 -18.49
C ASP A 348 -1.24 -34.02 -17.30
N ASN A 349 -1.01 -32.93 -16.57
CA ASN A 349 0.03 -32.79 -15.55
C ASN A 349 1.44 -33.14 -16.08
N GLY A 350 1.74 -32.80 -17.34
CA GLY A 350 3.05 -33.07 -17.94
C GLY A 350 4.23 -32.33 -17.28
N ALA A 351 3.95 -31.33 -16.44
CA ALA A 351 4.96 -30.64 -15.61
C ALA A 351 5.26 -31.38 -14.30
N GLY A 352 4.49 -32.41 -13.95
CA GLY A 352 4.68 -33.19 -12.73
C GLY A 352 4.39 -32.42 -11.44
N VAL A 353 3.33 -31.60 -11.42
CA VAL A 353 2.90 -30.89 -10.20
C VAL A 353 2.49 -31.91 -9.13
N GLN A 354 2.95 -31.70 -7.90
CA GLN A 354 2.72 -32.55 -6.74
C GLN A 354 2.23 -31.75 -5.52
N ALA A 355 1.72 -32.45 -4.52
CA ALA A 355 1.43 -31.84 -3.23
C ALA A 355 2.72 -31.29 -2.60
N GLY A 356 2.64 -30.09 -2.02
CA GLY A 356 3.79 -29.36 -1.47
C GLY A 356 4.42 -28.35 -2.43
N ASP A 357 4.18 -28.47 -3.75
CA ASP A 357 4.65 -27.46 -4.72
C ASP A 357 4.06 -26.09 -4.42
N VAL A 358 4.80 -25.02 -4.73
CA VAL A 358 4.36 -23.65 -4.48
C VAL A 358 3.50 -23.14 -5.64
N ALA A 359 2.25 -22.79 -5.33
CA ALA A 359 1.38 -22.02 -6.19
C ALA A 359 1.47 -20.52 -5.85
N THR A 360 1.87 -19.70 -6.82
CA THR A 360 1.85 -18.24 -6.72
C THR A 360 0.55 -17.72 -7.33
N LEU A 361 -0.28 -17.10 -6.49
CA LEU A 361 -1.58 -16.55 -6.89
C LEU A 361 -1.42 -15.18 -7.55
N PHE A 362 -0.54 -14.34 -6.98
CA PHE A 362 -0.01 -13.16 -7.63
C PHE A 362 1.39 -12.81 -7.09
N GLY A 363 2.17 -12.07 -7.87
CA GLY A 363 3.50 -11.59 -7.51
C GLY A 363 3.97 -10.40 -8.36
N PRO A 364 5.29 -10.15 -8.44
CA PRO A 364 5.89 -9.10 -9.28
C PRO A 364 5.62 -9.23 -10.78
N GLY A 365 5.32 -10.43 -11.27
CA GLY A 365 5.09 -10.75 -12.68
C GLY A 365 6.37 -11.10 -13.45
N THR A 366 7.55 -11.02 -12.82
CA THR A 366 8.84 -11.25 -13.48
C THR A 366 9.12 -12.72 -13.79
N GLY A 367 8.47 -13.65 -13.09
CA GLY A 367 8.53 -15.09 -13.34
C GLY A 367 7.38 -15.62 -14.19
N GLY A 368 6.56 -14.74 -14.77
CA GLY A 368 5.37 -15.10 -15.52
C GLY A 368 4.16 -15.44 -14.66
N GLU A 369 4.21 -15.26 -13.34
CA GLU A 369 3.05 -15.33 -12.45
C GLU A 369 2.04 -14.21 -12.70
N PRO A 370 0.78 -14.36 -12.28
CA PRO A 370 -0.18 -13.26 -12.31
C PRO A 370 0.26 -12.09 -11.41
N THR A 371 -0.22 -10.88 -11.69
CA THR A 371 0.03 -9.70 -10.85
C THR A 371 -1.21 -9.34 -10.03
N ALA A 372 -1.03 -8.48 -9.01
CA ALA A 372 -2.16 -7.89 -8.30
C ALA A 372 -3.04 -7.03 -9.22
N GLN A 373 -2.47 -6.47 -10.30
CA GLN A 373 -3.23 -5.74 -11.31
C GLN A 373 -4.11 -6.69 -12.15
N ASP A 374 -3.61 -7.87 -12.52
CA ASP A 374 -4.40 -8.87 -13.24
C ASP A 374 -5.67 -9.24 -12.45
N TRP A 375 -5.56 -9.39 -11.13
CA TRP A 375 -6.71 -9.62 -10.25
C TRP A 375 -7.64 -8.42 -10.19
N ALA A 376 -7.09 -7.21 -10.14
CA ALA A 376 -7.87 -5.98 -10.09
C ALA A 376 -8.70 -5.80 -11.37
N ASP A 377 -8.11 -6.04 -12.53
CA ASP A 377 -8.77 -5.96 -13.83
C ASP A 377 -9.91 -6.98 -13.95
N LEU A 378 -9.70 -8.20 -13.46
CA LEU A 378 -10.76 -9.22 -13.40
C LEU A 378 -11.89 -8.82 -12.44
N LEU A 379 -11.60 -8.11 -11.36
CA LEU A 379 -12.58 -7.77 -10.34
C LEU A 379 -13.27 -6.42 -10.57
N ASP A 380 -12.89 -5.67 -11.61
CA ASP A 380 -13.31 -4.28 -11.81
C ASP A 380 -13.04 -3.42 -10.56
N THR A 381 -11.81 -3.53 -10.06
CA THR A 381 -11.30 -2.78 -8.91
C THR A 381 -9.87 -2.32 -9.17
N ILE A 382 -9.18 -1.90 -8.11
CA ILE A 382 -7.79 -1.43 -8.14
C ILE A 382 -6.87 -2.37 -7.36
N ALA A 383 -5.62 -2.48 -7.77
CA ALA A 383 -4.61 -3.33 -7.11
C ALA A 383 -4.39 -3.00 -5.62
N TYR A 384 -4.77 -1.78 -5.19
CA TYR A 384 -4.78 -1.34 -3.80
C TYR A 384 -5.69 -2.23 -2.94
N GLU A 385 -6.89 -2.56 -3.43
CA GLU A 385 -7.83 -3.44 -2.73
C GLU A 385 -7.29 -4.88 -2.70
N VAL A 386 -6.70 -5.33 -3.82
CA VAL A 386 -6.14 -6.68 -3.94
C VAL A 386 -5.05 -6.92 -2.89
N VAL A 387 -4.05 -6.03 -2.75
CA VAL A 387 -2.94 -6.25 -1.79
C VAL A 387 -3.31 -6.01 -0.34
N THR A 388 -4.43 -5.32 -0.07
CA THR A 388 -5.00 -5.21 1.28
C THR A 388 -5.94 -6.36 1.63
N GLY A 389 -6.22 -7.25 0.67
CA GLY A 389 -7.11 -8.40 0.80
C GLY A 389 -6.56 -9.57 1.63
N PRO A 390 -5.30 -10.04 1.45
CA PRO A 390 -4.76 -11.20 2.14
C PRO A 390 -4.88 -11.10 3.66
N ARG A 391 -5.48 -12.13 4.27
CA ARG A 391 -5.84 -12.16 5.70
C ARG A 391 -6.09 -13.58 6.16
N GLY A 392 -6.65 -13.74 7.37
CA GLY A 392 -7.08 -15.05 7.87
C GLY A 392 -5.89 -15.97 8.09
N ARG A 393 -5.78 -17.04 7.29
CA ARG A 393 -4.70 -18.02 7.42
C ARG A 393 -3.41 -17.59 6.71
N VAL A 394 -3.44 -16.52 5.93
CA VAL A 394 -2.24 -16.01 5.25
C VAL A 394 -1.25 -15.48 6.29
N VAL A 395 -0.11 -16.15 6.39
CA VAL A 395 1.00 -15.69 7.24
C VAL A 395 1.89 -14.77 6.43
N ARG A 396 2.12 -13.57 6.95
CA ARG A 396 3.03 -12.63 6.31
C ARG A 396 4.48 -12.97 6.65
N THR A 397 5.31 -13.10 5.63
CA THR A 397 6.75 -13.37 5.76
C THR A 397 7.54 -12.27 5.05
N TYR A 398 8.84 -12.16 5.35
CA TYR A 398 9.67 -11.08 4.86
C TYR A 398 10.96 -11.61 4.25
N ARG A 399 11.32 -11.12 3.07
CA ARG A 399 12.65 -11.24 2.50
C ARG A 399 13.39 -9.93 2.75
N ASP A 400 14.50 -10.00 3.47
CA ASP A 400 15.30 -8.82 3.81
C ASP A 400 16.05 -8.26 2.59
N VAL A 401 16.46 -7.00 2.70
CA VAL A 401 17.29 -6.32 1.69
C VAL A 401 18.60 -7.12 1.57
N ARG A 402 18.88 -7.70 0.39
CA ARG A 402 20.17 -8.34 0.14
C ARG A 402 21.25 -7.27 0.34
N ALA A 403 22.21 -7.51 1.24
CA ALA A 403 23.42 -6.70 1.30
C ALA A 403 24.12 -6.88 -0.05
N VAL A 404 24.29 -5.79 -0.80
CA VAL A 404 25.16 -5.79 -1.96
C VAL A 404 26.57 -5.78 -1.39
N GLU A 405 27.27 -6.91 -1.48
CA GLU A 405 28.73 -6.96 -1.26
C GLU A 405 29.49 -6.24 -2.38
#